data_AF-A0A2E0TNH7-F1
#
_entry.id   AF-A0A2E0TNH7-F1
#
_cell.length_a   1.000
_cell.length_b   1.000
_cell.length_c   1.000
_cell.angle_alpha   90.00
_cell.angle_beta   90.00
_cell.angle_gamma   90.00
#
_symmetry.space_group_name_H-M   'P 1'
#
loop_
_entity.id
_entity.type
_entity.pdbx_description
1 polymer ?
#
loop_
_entity_poly.entity_id
_entity_poly.type
_entity_poly.pdbx_seq_one_letter_code
_entity_poly.pdbx_strand_id
1 'polypeptide(L)'
;MTSLAISVDGATRETQELVRLGSRMDRLLAHVEGAVTARERGADLRVGLSAVLTTRLLPELVALGRRAVALGVDWLKIEETAPVNQPARELFVDPRGAAVRDAMAALRAALEGSGVTLVDHLASPSACLCVQDGPAERAFREADDFANRAAFRPCRMAWEQVAIDPDGAVRPVDYEHPIAGRLDEAPLPAIWNGELLRGLRRAQLRRHDRAARERCVHGRARA
;
A
#
# COMPACT_ATOMS: atom_id res chain seq x y z
N MET A 1 15.80 2.92 3.49
CA MET A 1 14.33 3.06 3.53
C MET A 1 14.02 4.55 3.59
N THR A 2 13.29 5.10 2.62
CA THR A 2 13.03 6.55 2.52
C THR A 2 11.55 6.91 2.74
N SER A 3 10.68 5.91 2.86
CA SER A 3 9.29 6.05 3.33
C SER A 3 9.01 5.00 4.41
N LEU A 4 8.39 5.43 5.51
CA LEU A 4 8.02 4.60 6.65
C LEU A 4 6.48 4.52 6.73
N ALA A 5 5.97 3.30 6.61
CA ALA A 5 4.57 2.96 6.85
C ALA A 5 4.41 2.45 8.29
N ILE A 6 3.68 3.18 9.12
CA ILE A 6 3.41 2.80 10.51
C ILE A 6 1.97 2.34 10.63
N SER A 7 1.76 1.11 11.10
CA SER A 7 0.40 0.58 11.17
C SER A 7 -0.40 1.09 12.36
N VAL A 8 -1.59 1.62 12.11
CA VAL A 8 -2.54 2.16 13.10
C VAL A 8 -3.96 1.78 12.68
N ASP A 9 -4.62 0.88 13.41
CA ASP A 9 -5.96 0.38 13.09
C ASP A 9 -7.07 0.93 14.01
N GLY A 10 -6.76 1.93 14.83
CA GLY A 10 -7.74 2.64 15.67
C GLY A 10 -7.37 4.10 15.89
N ALA A 11 -8.36 4.98 15.94
CA ALA A 11 -8.17 6.33 16.47
C ALA A 11 -8.18 6.32 18.01
N THR A 12 -8.77 5.32 18.64
CA THR A 12 -8.76 5.15 20.09
C THR A 12 -7.77 4.08 20.53
N ARG A 13 -7.39 4.14 21.81
CA ARG A 13 -6.59 3.07 22.44
C ARG A 13 -7.33 1.75 22.37
N GLU A 14 -8.63 1.76 22.68
CA GLU A 14 -9.48 0.57 22.70
C GLU A 14 -9.44 -0.15 21.35
N THR A 15 -9.71 0.58 20.25
CA THR A 15 -9.73 -0.02 18.91
C THR A 15 -8.34 -0.49 18.48
N GLN A 16 -7.30 0.33 18.69
CA GLN A 16 -5.93 -0.02 18.30
C GLN A 16 -5.43 -1.28 19.01
N GLU A 17 -5.64 -1.39 20.32
CA GLU A 17 -5.10 -2.49 21.13
C GLU A 17 -5.95 -3.76 21.03
N LEU A 18 -7.23 -3.63 20.66
CA LEU A 18 -8.08 -4.76 20.27
C LEU A 18 -7.63 -5.38 18.94
N VAL A 19 -7.41 -4.55 17.91
CA VAL A 19 -7.04 -5.05 16.58
C VAL A 19 -5.57 -5.51 16.53
N ARG A 20 -4.65 -4.73 17.11
CA ARG A 20 -3.22 -5.05 17.14
C ARG A 20 -2.80 -5.56 18.51
N LEU A 21 -2.91 -6.86 18.71
CA LEU A 21 -2.48 -7.52 19.94
C LEU A 21 -1.02 -7.17 20.28
N GLY A 22 -0.81 -6.68 21.50
CA GLY A 22 0.51 -6.24 21.98
C GLY A 22 0.88 -4.80 21.60
N SER A 23 0.06 -4.11 20.78
CA SER A 23 0.21 -2.67 20.55
C SER A 23 -0.02 -1.89 21.84
N ARG A 24 0.61 -0.73 21.94
CA ARG A 24 0.39 0.28 22.98
C ARG A 24 0.23 1.62 22.30
N MET A 25 -0.97 2.20 22.34
CA MET A 25 -1.30 3.40 21.55
C MET A 25 -0.34 4.55 21.86
N ASP A 26 -0.10 4.86 23.13
CA ASP A 26 0.75 5.99 23.51
C ASP A 26 2.19 5.84 22.97
N ARG A 27 2.75 4.62 23.05
CA ARG A 27 4.10 4.33 22.56
C ARG A 27 4.16 4.42 21.03
N LEU A 28 3.14 3.92 20.35
CA LEU A 28 3.00 4.03 18.90
C LEU A 28 3.02 5.49 18.45
N LEU A 29 2.18 6.34 19.08
CA LEU A 29 2.12 7.77 18.78
C LEU A 29 3.45 8.47 19.04
N ALA A 30 4.11 8.18 20.17
CA ALA A 30 5.43 8.71 20.47
C ALA A 30 6.49 8.34 19.41
N HIS A 31 6.44 7.12 18.85
CA HIS A 31 7.33 6.72 17.76
C HIS A 31 7.02 7.48 16.45
N VAL A 32 5.75 7.72 16.14
CA VAL A 32 5.35 8.52 14.96
C VAL A 32 5.88 9.95 15.08
N GLU A 33 5.67 10.59 16.23
CA GLU A 33 6.17 11.94 16.52
C GLU A 33 7.69 12.02 16.41
N GLY A 34 8.40 11.00 16.91
CA GLY A 34 9.86 10.89 16.76
C GLY A 34 10.31 10.80 15.31
N ALA A 35 9.61 10.02 14.48
CA ALA A 35 9.90 9.91 13.05
C ALA A 35 9.63 11.22 12.28
N VAL A 36 8.52 11.90 12.60
CA VAL A 36 8.19 13.22 12.06
C VAL A 36 9.23 14.26 12.45
N THR A 37 9.64 14.29 13.72
CA THR A 37 10.70 15.18 14.22
C THR A 37 12.03 14.94 13.48
N ALA A 38 12.39 13.68 13.23
CA ALA A 38 13.60 13.35 12.48
C ALA A 38 13.55 13.87 11.03
N ARG A 39 12.41 13.73 10.36
CA ARG A 39 12.17 14.30 9.03
C ARG A 39 12.29 15.83 9.04
N GLU A 40 11.68 16.51 10.01
CA GLU A 40 11.75 17.97 10.15
C GLU A 40 13.19 18.48 10.40
N ARG A 41 14.03 17.64 11.00
CA ARG A 41 15.47 17.90 11.17
C ARG A 41 16.32 17.53 9.94
N GLY A 42 15.69 17.21 8.82
CA GLY A 42 16.35 16.98 7.53
C GLY A 42 16.60 15.52 7.17
N ALA A 43 16.08 14.55 7.92
CA ALA A 43 16.13 13.16 7.46
C ALA A 43 15.33 12.99 6.16
N ASP A 44 15.90 12.29 5.16
CA ASP A 44 15.18 11.95 3.93
C ASP A 44 14.16 10.84 4.18
N LEU A 45 13.05 11.23 4.81
CA LEU A 45 12.01 10.33 5.26
C LEU A 45 10.64 10.87 4.88
N ARG A 46 9.77 10.00 4.40
CA ARG A 46 8.33 10.20 4.35
C ARG A 46 7.71 9.34 5.44
N VAL A 47 6.83 9.89 6.26
CA VAL A 47 6.19 9.21 7.38
C VAL A 47 4.71 9.12 7.09
N GLY A 48 4.11 7.95 7.21
CA GLY A 48 2.68 7.82 7.08
C GLY A 48 2.08 6.71 7.91
N LEU A 49 0.76 6.76 8.02
CA LEU A 49 -0.03 5.80 8.77
C LEU A 49 -0.76 4.87 7.79
N SER A 50 -0.69 3.57 8.04
CA SER A 50 -1.47 2.55 7.31
C SER A 50 -2.50 1.93 8.24
N ALA A 51 -3.76 1.96 7.84
CA ALA A 51 -4.86 1.48 8.65
C ALA A 51 -5.70 0.49 7.85
N VAL A 52 -5.96 -0.68 8.42
CA VAL A 52 -6.91 -1.64 7.86
C VAL A 52 -8.32 -1.26 8.33
N LEU A 53 -9.23 -1.03 7.37
CA LEU A 53 -10.60 -0.66 7.66
C LEU A 53 -11.37 -1.85 8.22
N THR A 54 -11.73 -1.76 9.49
CA THR A 54 -12.53 -2.73 10.22
C THR A 54 -13.87 -2.15 10.66
N THR A 55 -14.79 -3.00 11.13
CA THR A 55 -16.06 -2.56 11.74
C THR A 55 -15.84 -1.62 12.92
N ARG A 56 -14.69 -1.71 13.60
CA ARG A 56 -14.31 -0.87 14.75
C ARG A 56 -13.69 0.46 14.33
N LEU A 57 -12.87 0.47 13.28
CA LEU A 57 -12.25 1.69 12.77
C LEU A 57 -13.23 2.56 11.97
N LEU A 58 -14.19 1.95 11.27
CA LEU A 58 -15.17 2.67 10.44
C LEU A 58 -15.81 3.90 11.13
N PRO A 59 -16.36 3.81 12.35
CA PRO A 59 -16.92 4.97 13.05
C PRO A 59 -15.86 5.98 13.54
N GLU A 60 -14.59 5.57 13.64
CA GLU A 60 -13.48 6.39 14.12
C GLU A 60 -12.68 7.05 12.99
N LEU A 61 -13.02 6.78 11.72
CA LEU A 61 -12.18 7.09 10.57
C LEU A 61 -11.84 8.59 10.46
N VAL A 62 -12.81 9.47 10.70
CA VAL A 62 -12.59 10.93 10.72
C VAL A 62 -11.65 11.34 11.86
N ALA A 63 -11.77 10.70 13.04
CA ALA A 63 -10.88 10.99 14.17
C ALA A 63 -9.44 10.54 13.88
N LEU A 64 -9.27 9.41 13.17
CA LEU A 64 -7.96 8.97 12.69
C LEU A 64 -7.36 9.99 11.70
N GLY A 65 -8.17 10.49 10.75
CA GLY A 65 -7.76 11.53 9.82
C GLY A 65 -7.27 12.81 10.52
N ARG A 66 -8.04 13.33 11.47
CA ARG A 66 -7.66 14.49 12.28
C ARG A 66 -6.37 14.24 13.06
N ARG A 67 -6.17 13.03 13.58
CA ARG A 67 -4.92 12.67 14.25
C ARG A 67 -3.74 12.64 13.29
N ALA A 68 -3.90 12.09 12.08
CA ALA A 68 -2.85 12.11 11.07
C ALA A 68 -2.40 13.56 10.77
N VAL A 69 -3.35 14.47 10.61
CA VAL A 69 -3.06 15.91 10.44
C VAL A 69 -2.31 16.48 11.65
N ALA A 70 -2.78 16.21 12.86
CA ALA A 70 -2.15 16.71 14.09
C ALA A 70 -0.72 16.19 14.29
N LEU A 71 -0.45 14.95 13.87
CA LEU A 71 0.88 14.35 13.92
C LEU A 71 1.83 14.89 12.84
N GLY A 72 1.31 15.57 11.82
CA GLY A 72 2.13 16.06 10.70
C GLY A 72 2.68 14.94 9.81
N VAL A 73 1.98 13.82 9.68
CA VAL A 73 2.39 12.75 8.74
C VAL A 73 2.13 13.18 7.29
N ASP A 74 2.86 12.58 6.36
CA ASP A 74 2.78 12.92 4.94
C ASP A 74 1.59 12.24 4.24
N TRP A 75 1.18 11.06 4.72
CA TRP A 75 0.08 10.29 4.13
C TRP A 75 -0.65 9.42 5.14
N LEU A 76 -1.92 9.14 4.83
CA LEU A 76 -2.78 8.20 5.54
C LEU A 76 -3.33 7.21 4.51
N LYS A 77 -3.06 5.93 4.69
CA LYS A 77 -3.57 4.85 3.84
C LYS A 77 -4.67 4.09 4.56
N ILE A 78 -5.79 3.89 3.86
CA ILE A 78 -6.91 3.06 4.31
C ILE A 78 -6.97 1.83 3.42
N GLU A 79 -6.76 0.66 4.02
CA GLU A 79 -6.65 -0.64 3.35
C GLU A 79 -7.87 -1.52 3.67
N GLU A 80 -8.17 -2.47 2.78
CA GLU A 80 -9.26 -3.44 3.02
C GLU A 80 -8.85 -4.53 4.02
N THR A 81 -9.80 -4.99 4.83
CA THR A 81 -9.60 -6.17 5.67
C THR A 81 -9.67 -7.44 4.81
N ALA A 82 -8.58 -8.21 4.78
CA ALA A 82 -8.57 -9.54 4.16
C ALA A 82 -9.11 -10.61 5.13
N PRO A 83 -10.24 -11.30 4.83
CA PRO A 83 -10.92 -12.22 5.76
C PRO A 83 -10.26 -13.62 5.83
N VAL A 84 -8.93 -13.65 6.01
CA VAL A 84 -8.10 -14.87 5.96
C VAL A 84 -8.19 -15.73 7.22
N ASN A 85 -8.64 -15.16 8.34
CA ASN A 85 -8.83 -15.86 9.62
C ASN A 85 -10.12 -15.41 10.32
N GLN A 86 -10.50 -16.07 11.41
CA GLN A 86 -11.75 -15.79 12.12
C GLN A 86 -11.82 -14.35 12.65
N PRO A 87 -10.84 -13.81 13.40
CA PRO A 87 -10.88 -12.43 13.86
C PRO A 87 -11.04 -11.41 12.72
N ALA A 88 -10.34 -11.61 11.59
CA ALA A 88 -10.46 -10.73 10.44
C ALA A 88 -11.85 -10.80 9.78
N ARG A 89 -12.50 -11.98 9.79
CA ARG A 89 -13.88 -12.15 9.30
C ARG A 89 -14.89 -11.43 10.20
N GLU A 90 -14.71 -11.48 11.51
CA GLU A 90 -15.59 -10.81 12.48
C GLU A 90 -15.50 -9.28 12.38
N LEU A 91 -14.34 -8.77 11.98
CA LEU A 91 -14.07 -7.34 11.80
C LEU A 91 -14.25 -6.84 10.36
N PHE A 92 -14.64 -7.73 9.44
CA PHE A 92 -14.72 -7.42 8.01
C PHE A 92 -15.79 -6.36 7.72
N VAL A 93 -15.46 -5.47 6.79
CA VAL A 93 -16.38 -4.49 6.22
C VAL A 93 -16.32 -4.61 4.71
N ASP A 94 -17.48 -4.61 4.04
CA ASP A 94 -17.51 -4.53 2.58
C ASP A 94 -16.91 -3.19 2.12
N PRO A 95 -15.76 -3.18 1.42
CA PRO A 95 -15.11 -1.94 0.98
C PRO A 95 -15.97 -1.11 0.03
N ARG A 96 -16.98 -1.72 -0.60
CA ARG A 96 -17.91 -1.03 -1.51
C ARG A 96 -19.22 -0.63 -0.83
N GLY A 97 -19.41 -0.92 0.46
CA GLY A 97 -20.64 -0.65 1.20
C GLY A 97 -20.96 0.84 1.33
N ALA A 98 -22.25 1.19 1.47
CA ALA A 98 -22.68 2.58 1.58
C ALA A 98 -22.04 3.31 2.78
N ALA A 99 -22.02 2.67 3.96
CA ALA A 99 -21.40 3.23 5.15
C ALA A 99 -19.89 3.53 4.97
N VAL A 100 -19.17 2.69 4.21
CA VAL A 100 -17.77 2.93 3.88
C VAL A 100 -17.61 4.13 2.97
N ARG A 101 -18.44 4.24 1.92
CA ARG A 101 -18.41 5.39 1.02
C ARG A 101 -18.67 6.70 1.76
N ASP A 102 -19.66 6.71 2.65
CA ASP A 102 -20.02 7.88 3.46
C ASP A 102 -18.88 8.26 4.42
N ALA A 103 -18.30 7.27 5.11
CA ALA A 103 -17.16 7.49 6.01
C ALA A 103 -15.91 8.00 5.26
N MET A 104 -15.62 7.45 4.08
CA MET A 104 -14.50 7.89 3.25
C MET A 104 -14.72 9.29 2.67
N ALA A 105 -15.96 9.66 2.32
CA ALA A 105 -16.30 11.03 1.94
C ALA A 105 -16.08 12.00 3.12
N ALA A 106 -16.52 11.64 4.32
CA ALA A 106 -16.30 12.43 5.53
C ALA A 106 -14.80 12.54 5.88
N LEU A 107 -14.02 11.47 5.71
CA LEU A 107 -12.57 11.50 5.88
C LEU A 107 -11.91 12.46 4.88
N ARG A 108 -12.26 12.40 3.60
CA ARG A 108 -11.74 13.33 2.58
C ARG A 108 -12.02 14.78 2.96
N ALA A 109 -13.24 15.09 3.38
CA ALA A 109 -13.60 16.43 3.86
C ALA A 109 -12.79 16.85 5.10
N ALA A 110 -12.52 15.93 6.02
CA ALA A 110 -11.71 16.22 7.21
C ALA A 110 -10.21 16.44 6.90
N LEU A 111 -9.73 15.98 5.75
CA LEU A 111 -8.35 16.16 5.29
C LEU A 111 -8.22 17.32 4.28
N GLU A 112 -9.32 17.94 3.86
CA GLU A 112 -9.31 19.03 2.89
C GLU A 112 -8.45 20.20 3.38
N GLY A 113 -7.56 20.70 2.51
CA GLY A 113 -6.61 21.77 2.84
C GLY A 113 -5.45 21.35 3.76
N SER A 114 -5.41 20.09 4.22
CA SER A 114 -4.26 19.56 4.96
C SER A 114 -3.11 19.14 4.03
N GLY A 115 -1.92 18.95 4.59
CA GLY A 115 -0.77 18.37 3.87
C GLY A 115 -0.78 16.84 3.76
N VAL A 116 -1.81 16.15 4.29
CA VAL A 116 -1.86 14.69 4.34
C VAL A 116 -2.44 14.13 3.05
N THR A 117 -1.65 13.32 2.34
CA THR A 117 -2.16 12.58 1.18
C THR A 117 -2.97 11.36 1.63
N LEU A 118 -4.25 11.32 1.27
CA LEU A 118 -5.09 10.14 1.48
C LEU A 118 -4.81 9.10 0.40
N VAL A 119 -4.50 7.88 0.82
CA VAL A 119 -4.31 6.73 -0.07
C VAL A 119 -5.47 5.74 0.15
N ASP A 120 -6.40 5.71 -0.79
CA ASP A 120 -7.57 4.84 -0.75
C ASP A 120 -7.25 3.48 -1.39
N HIS A 121 -6.98 2.47 -0.57
CA HIS A 121 -6.72 1.09 -1.01
C HIS A 121 -7.96 0.19 -0.95
N LEU A 122 -9.15 0.77 -0.74
CA LEU A 122 -10.40 0.00 -0.70
C LEU A 122 -10.83 -0.38 -2.12
N ALA A 123 -10.96 -1.67 -2.42
CA ALA A 123 -11.31 -2.16 -3.76
C ALA A 123 -10.40 -1.57 -4.87
N SER A 124 -9.09 -1.49 -4.57
CA SER A 124 -8.06 -0.88 -5.41
C SER A 124 -8.13 -1.30 -6.89
N PRO A 125 -8.00 -0.36 -7.85
CA PRO A 125 -7.86 -0.70 -9.26
C PRO A 125 -6.65 -1.61 -9.50
N SER A 126 -6.87 -2.72 -10.21
CA SER A 126 -5.82 -3.67 -10.59
C SER A 126 -5.16 -3.36 -11.94
N ALA A 127 -5.73 -2.43 -12.70
CA ALA A 127 -5.24 -2.08 -14.03
C ALA A 127 -4.05 -1.12 -13.98
N CYS A 128 -3.17 -1.25 -14.97
CA CYS A 128 -2.10 -0.29 -15.18
C CYS A 128 -2.61 0.96 -15.90
N LEU A 129 -2.07 2.14 -15.57
CA LEU A 129 -2.31 3.40 -16.30
C LEU A 129 -2.04 3.32 -17.81
N CYS A 130 -1.22 2.35 -18.27
CA CYS A 130 -1.00 2.12 -19.70
C CYS A 130 -2.24 1.55 -20.43
N VAL A 131 -3.23 1.07 -19.68
CA VAL A 131 -4.38 0.30 -20.18
C VAL A 131 -5.68 0.95 -19.77
N GLN A 132 -5.77 1.41 -18.52
CA GLN A 132 -6.91 2.16 -18.00
C GLN A 132 -6.37 3.44 -17.37
N ASP A 133 -6.73 4.56 -17.96
CA ASP A 133 -6.23 5.89 -17.59
C ASP A 133 -7.40 6.82 -17.29
N GLY A 134 -8.19 6.46 -16.28
CA GLY A 134 -9.25 7.30 -15.74
C GLY A 134 -8.74 8.21 -14.61
N PRO A 135 -9.48 9.28 -14.27
CA PRO A 135 -9.10 10.17 -13.17
C PRO A 135 -8.94 9.44 -11.83
N ALA A 136 -9.77 8.43 -11.56
CA ALA A 136 -9.73 7.67 -10.32
C ALA A 136 -8.47 6.78 -10.24
N GLU A 137 -8.12 6.08 -11.32
CA GLU A 137 -6.92 5.25 -11.40
C GLU A 137 -5.65 6.09 -11.26
N ARG A 138 -5.61 7.27 -11.90
CA ARG A 138 -4.49 8.22 -11.76
C ARG A 138 -4.35 8.72 -10.32
N ALA A 139 -5.44 9.21 -9.73
CA ALA A 139 -5.40 9.73 -8.37
C ALA A 139 -4.94 8.66 -7.36
N PHE A 140 -5.44 7.44 -7.50
CA PHE A 140 -5.00 6.30 -6.70
C PHE A 140 -3.50 6.02 -6.87
N ARG A 141 -3.02 5.93 -8.11
CA ARG A 141 -1.61 5.63 -8.40
C ARG A 141 -0.68 6.75 -7.95
N GLU A 142 -1.04 8.00 -8.15
CA GLU A 142 -0.28 9.16 -7.66
C GLU A 142 -0.14 9.13 -6.13
N ALA A 143 -1.24 8.84 -5.42
CA ALA A 143 -1.25 8.75 -3.97
C ALA A 143 -0.43 7.55 -3.45
N ASP A 144 -0.57 6.38 -4.08
CA ASP A 144 0.15 5.16 -3.67
C ASP A 144 1.65 5.24 -4.03
N ASP A 145 2.00 5.76 -5.19
CA ASP A 145 3.40 5.98 -5.60
C ASP A 145 4.06 7.04 -4.71
N PHE A 146 3.30 8.07 -4.32
CA PHE A 146 3.72 9.01 -3.28
C PHE A 146 3.97 8.28 -1.95
N ALA A 147 3.01 7.55 -1.38
CA ALA A 147 3.22 6.90 -0.09
C ALA A 147 4.42 5.95 -0.08
N ASN A 148 4.64 5.19 -1.15
CA ASN A 148 5.72 4.21 -1.22
C ASN A 148 7.07 4.77 -1.69
N ARG A 149 7.11 6.00 -2.23
CA ARG A 149 8.28 6.54 -2.97
C ARG A 149 8.77 5.60 -4.07
N ALA A 150 7.84 4.91 -4.73
CA ALA A 150 8.11 3.93 -5.78
C ALA A 150 6.99 4.02 -6.82
N ALA A 151 7.30 3.80 -8.10
CA ALA A 151 6.30 3.80 -9.16
C ALA A 151 5.88 2.37 -9.50
N PHE A 152 4.73 1.92 -8.98
CA PHE A 152 4.28 0.55 -9.22
C PHE A 152 3.52 0.44 -10.53
N ARG A 153 4.00 -0.45 -11.40
CA ARG A 153 3.38 -0.72 -12.71
C ARG A 153 2.90 -2.16 -12.74
N PRO A 154 1.60 -2.43 -12.51
CA PRO A 154 1.06 -3.79 -12.49
C PRO A 154 1.44 -4.60 -13.74
N CYS A 155 1.47 -3.95 -14.92
CA CYS A 155 1.84 -4.61 -16.17
C CYS A 155 3.31 -5.02 -16.25
N ARG A 156 4.18 -4.51 -15.37
CA ARG A 156 5.62 -4.74 -15.35
C ARG A 156 6.14 -5.43 -14.10
N MET A 157 5.29 -5.71 -13.10
CA MET A 157 5.76 -6.31 -11.84
C MET A 157 6.58 -7.60 -12.07
N ALA A 158 6.24 -8.41 -13.08
CA ALA A 158 7.02 -9.60 -13.47
C ALA A 158 8.47 -9.33 -13.95
N TRP A 159 8.83 -8.07 -14.21
CA TRP A 159 10.17 -7.58 -14.55
C TRP A 159 10.75 -6.59 -13.54
N GLU A 160 10.00 -6.20 -12.52
CA GLU A 160 10.43 -5.12 -11.61
C GLU A 160 10.35 -5.51 -10.13
N GLN A 161 9.72 -6.64 -9.79
CA GLN A 161 9.44 -7.00 -8.42
C GLN A 161 9.64 -8.49 -8.12
N VAL A 162 10.28 -8.75 -6.97
CA VAL A 162 10.33 -10.04 -6.27
C VAL A 162 10.00 -9.83 -4.81
N ALA A 163 9.40 -10.83 -4.19
CA ALA A 163 9.31 -10.97 -2.75
C ALA A 163 10.37 -11.99 -2.30
N ILE A 164 11.01 -11.73 -1.16
CA ILE A 164 12.03 -12.60 -0.58
C ILE A 164 11.61 -12.87 0.86
N ASP A 165 11.27 -14.13 1.14
CA ASP A 165 10.89 -14.59 2.47
C ASP A 165 12.09 -14.58 3.43
N PRO A 166 11.87 -14.52 4.76
CA PRO A 166 12.96 -14.53 5.75
C PRO A 166 13.87 -15.77 5.69
N ASP A 167 13.36 -16.88 5.16
CA ASP A 167 14.13 -18.11 4.96
C ASP A 167 14.95 -18.10 3.66
N GLY A 168 14.89 -17.04 2.85
CA GLY A 168 15.59 -16.91 1.58
C GLY A 168 14.83 -17.43 0.36
N ALA A 169 13.58 -17.88 0.51
CA ALA A 169 12.75 -18.24 -0.64
C ALA A 169 12.41 -16.98 -1.47
N VAL A 170 12.57 -17.08 -2.79
CA VAL A 170 12.28 -15.99 -3.72
C VAL A 170 10.98 -16.28 -4.43
N ARG A 171 10.05 -15.33 -4.42
CA ARG A 171 8.76 -15.39 -5.13
C ARG A 171 8.66 -14.23 -6.11
N PRO A 172 8.08 -14.44 -7.29
CA PRO A 172 7.87 -13.35 -8.24
C PRO A 172 6.75 -12.44 -7.75
N VAL A 173 6.85 -11.12 -7.99
CA VAL A 173 5.77 -10.14 -7.74
C VAL A 173 5.43 -9.95 -6.25
N ASP A 174 4.84 -10.94 -5.60
CA ASP A 174 4.34 -10.89 -4.21
C ASP A 174 4.49 -12.25 -3.51
N TYR A 175 4.02 -12.33 -2.25
CA TYR A 175 4.12 -13.53 -1.43
C TYR A 175 3.10 -14.62 -1.79
N GLU A 176 2.10 -14.34 -2.63
CA GLU A 176 1.09 -15.33 -3.03
C GLU A 176 1.57 -16.21 -4.19
N HIS A 177 2.61 -15.77 -4.91
CA HIS A 177 3.16 -16.55 -6.00
C HIS A 177 3.97 -17.77 -5.52
N PRO A 178 4.08 -18.84 -6.34
CA PRO A 178 4.95 -19.97 -6.06
C PRO A 178 6.42 -19.57 -5.88
N ILE A 179 7.15 -20.36 -5.10
CA ILE A 179 8.60 -20.19 -4.92
C ILE A 179 9.30 -20.41 -6.27
N ALA A 180 10.09 -19.42 -6.69
CA ALA A 180 10.90 -19.45 -7.91
C ALA A 180 12.28 -20.08 -7.71
N GLY A 181 12.78 -20.06 -6.48
CA GLY A 181 14.08 -20.57 -6.08
C GLY A 181 14.46 -20.05 -4.70
N ARG A 182 15.65 -20.39 -4.22
CA ARG A 182 16.15 -19.96 -2.91
C ARG A 182 17.56 -19.38 -3.00
N LEU A 183 17.83 -18.34 -2.22
CA LEU A 183 19.10 -17.60 -2.26
C LEU A 183 20.31 -18.37 -1.70
N ASP A 184 20.06 -19.40 -0.89
CA ASP A 184 21.06 -20.36 -0.40
C ASP A 184 21.47 -21.40 -1.46
N GLU A 185 20.66 -21.59 -2.50
CA GLU A 185 20.91 -22.55 -3.59
C GLU A 185 21.44 -21.89 -4.86
N ALA A 186 20.95 -20.69 -5.20
CA ALA A 186 21.31 -20.00 -6.44
C ALA A 186 21.32 -18.47 -6.25
N PRO A 187 22.22 -17.75 -6.96
CA PRO A 187 22.24 -16.29 -6.90
C PRO A 187 20.97 -15.71 -7.53
N LEU A 188 20.48 -14.58 -6.99
CA LEU A 188 19.24 -13.94 -7.42
C LEU A 188 19.12 -13.76 -8.95
N PRO A 189 20.17 -13.34 -9.70
CA PRO A 189 20.08 -13.25 -11.16
C PRO A 189 19.76 -14.57 -11.87
N ALA A 190 20.19 -15.72 -11.34
CA ALA A 190 19.86 -17.02 -11.90
C ALA A 190 18.38 -17.36 -11.66
N ILE A 191 17.87 -17.16 -10.43
CA ILE A 191 16.46 -17.36 -10.07
C ILE A 191 15.56 -16.41 -10.88
N TRP A 192 15.94 -15.14 -10.95
CA TRP A 192 15.23 -14.09 -11.69
C TRP A 192 15.11 -14.37 -13.19
N ASN A 193 16.08 -15.09 -13.75
CA ASN A 193 16.07 -15.56 -15.13
C ASN A 193 15.65 -17.03 -15.25
N GLY A 194 15.07 -17.62 -14.20
CA GLY A 194 14.54 -18.97 -14.21
C GLY A 194 13.24 -19.12 -15.01
N GLU A 195 12.83 -20.36 -15.24
CA GLU A 195 11.69 -20.67 -16.12
C GLU A 195 10.36 -20.12 -15.58
N LEU A 196 10.14 -20.15 -14.26
CA LEU A 196 8.94 -19.59 -13.62
C LEU A 196 8.77 -18.10 -13.97
N LEU A 197 9.81 -17.29 -13.74
CA LEU A 197 9.78 -15.85 -14.02
C LEU A 197 9.66 -15.56 -15.51
N ARG A 198 10.38 -16.30 -16.37
CA ARG A 198 10.22 -16.18 -17.83
C ARG A 198 8.80 -16.51 -18.28
N GLY A 199 8.19 -17.54 -17.69
CA GLY A 199 6.80 -17.92 -17.91
C GLY A 199 5.83 -16.79 -17.58
N LEU A 200 5.97 -16.19 -16.39
CA LEU A 200 5.15 -15.06 -15.96
C LEU A 200 5.30 -13.85 -16.88
N ARG A 201 6.52 -13.52 -17.31
CA ARG A 201 6.76 -12.45 -18.29
C ARG A 201 6.07 -12.71 -19.62
N ARG A 202 6.16 -13.95 -20.14
CA ARG A 202 5.46 -14.34 -21.38
C ARG A 202 3.94 -14.24 -21.22
N ALA A 203 3.39 -14.66 -20.08
CA ALA A 203 1.97 -14.54 -19.79
C ALA A 203 1.54 -13.07 -19.68
N GLN A 204 2.33 -12.23 -19.01
CA GLN A 204 2.05 -10.81 -18.85
C GLN A 204 2.07 -10.06 -20.20
N LEU A 205 2.99 -10.41 -21.11
CA LEU A 205 3.01 -9.84 -22.47
C LEU A 205 1.76 -10.20 -23.29
N ARG A 206 1.03 -11.27 -22.95
CA ARG A 206 -0.22 -11.66 -23.61
C ARG A 206 -1.44 -10.94 -23.06
N ARG A 207 -1.36 -10.35 -21.86
CA ARG A 207 -2.48 -9.62 -21.23
C ARG A 207 -2.80 -8.30 -21.91
N HIS A 208 -1.86 -7.73 -22.65
CA HIS A 208 -2.04 -6.45 -23.34
C HIS A 208 -1.60 -6.58 -24.79
N ASP A 209 -2.37 -5.98 -25.70
CA ASP A 209 -2.03 -5.96 -27.11
C ASP A 209 -0.69 -5.22 -27.34
N ARG A 210 -0.13 -5.37 -28.54
CA ARG A 210 1.15 -4.74 -28.89
C ARG A 210 1.06 -3.21 -28.85
N ALA A 211 -0.04 -2.63 -29.31
CA ALA A 211 -0.19 -1.18 -29.39
C ALA A 211 -0.21 -0.53 -27.99
N ALA A 212 -0.89 -1.15 -27.02
CA ALA A 212 -0.90 -0.72 -25.62
C ALA A 212 0.50 -0.82 -24.99
N ARG A 213 1.26 -1.88 -25.31
CA ARG A 213 2.65 -2.03 -24.84
C ARG A 213 3.59 -0.98 -25.44
N GLU A 214 3.44 -0.65 -26.72
CA GLU A 214 4.23 0.40 -27.39
C GLU A 214 3.91 1.80 -26.86
N ARG A 215 2.68 2.04 -26.41
CA ARG A 215 2.29 3.29 -25.72
C ARG A 215 2.77 3.37 -24.27
N CYS A 216 3.40 2.33 -23.73
CA CYS A 216 3.87 2.33 -22.35
C CYS A 216 4.85 3.48 -22.12
N VAL A 217 4.50 4.37 -21.20
CA VAL A 217 5.21 5.62 -20.89
C VAL A 217 6.62 5.43 -20.32
N HIS A 218 7.14 4.20 -20.25
CA HIS A 218 8.55 3.98 -19.89
C HIS A 218 9.53 4.57 -20.89
N GLY A 219 9.15 4.70 -22.17
CA GLY A 219 9.97 5.32 -23.21
C GLY A 219 10.06 6.85 -23.14
N ARG A 220 9.17 7.51 -22.38
CA ARG A 220 9.31 8.94 -22.03
C ARG A 220 10.09 9.03 -20.73
N ALA A 221 11.35 8.62 -20.80
CA ALA A 221 12.29 8.86 -19.74
C ALA A 221 12.30 10.37 -19.42
N ARG A 222 12.12 10.69 -18.13
CA ARG A 222 12.79 11.78 -17.42
C ARG A 222 13.41 12.83 -18.36
N ALA A 223 12.61 13.84 -18.72
CA ALA A 223 13.12 15.16 -19.07
C ALA A 223 13.01 16.04 -17.82
#